data_AF-A0A7Y4WMN3-F1
#
_entry.id   AF-A0A7Y4WMN3-F1
#
_cell.length_a   1.000
_cell.length_b   1.000
_cell.length_c   1.000
_cell.angle_alpha   90.00
_cell.angle_beta   90.00
_cell.angle_gamma   90.00
#
_symmetry.space_group_name_H-M   'P 1'
#
loop_
_entity.id
_entity.type
_entity.pdbx_description
1 polymer ?
#
loop_
_entity_poly.entity_id
_entity_poly.type
_entity_poly.pdbx_seq_one_letter_code
_entity_poly.pdbx_strand_id
1 'polypeptide(L)'
;MWKIIVSLIFLSSHVISQDLHIRGKDLPCVNKRFNLIAHIVVDSLRNPGISVGAIQSSINAMNRMFAPICVSFHLCDVDTIPNYTFDSIENPIELSELHTKYQKFNVFNIFYVNYILEKPICGLSGINTMIRKDCPGSITHEFGHNFGLAHTFSGNGVELVDGSNSDIAGDLIADTPSDPYVPFEKISDYLSGCEFISLKKDVNGQFYQPHTGNIMSYYGCDCGFTREQYLKMANVILGGYLNLW
;
A
#
# COMPACT_ATOMS: atom_id res chain seq x y z
N MET A 1 12.70 -61.24 9.26
CA MET A 1 13.10 -59.83 9.45
C MET A 1 12.06 -58.93 8.80
N TRP A 2 11.08 -58.49 9.58
CA TRP A 2 9.98 -57.64 9.09
C TRP A 2 10.39 -56.17 9.23
N LYS A 3 10.50 -55.44 8.12
CA LYS A 3 10.77 -54.00 8.14
C LYS A 3 9.46 -53.25 8.39
N ILE A 4 9.36 -52.59 9.54
CA ILE A 4 8.30 -51.64 9.85
C ILE A 4 8.68 -50.31 9.19
N ILE A 5 7.88 -49.87 8.22
CA ILE A 5 8.01 -48.54 7.60
C ILE A 5 7.21 -47.57 8.47
N VAL A 6 7.91 -46.73 9.23
CA VAL A 6 7.30 -45.61 9.95
C VAL A 6 7.14 -44.46 8.96
N SER A 7 5.89 -44.17 8.59
CA SER A 7 5.56 -43.02 7.74
C SER A 7 5.55 -41.76 8.62
N LEU A 8 6.54 -40.90 8.44
CA LEU A 8 6.61 -39.58 9.06
C LEU A 8 5.61 -38.66 8.35
N ILE A 9 4.48 -38.42 9.01
CA ILE A 9 3.50 -37.42 8.59
C ILE A 9 4.09 -36.04 8.94
N PHE A 10 4.61 -35.34 7.94
CA PHE A 10 4.93 -33.92 8.04
C PHE A 10 3.63 -33.12 8.11
N LEU A 11 3.22 -32.76 9.32
CA LEU A 11 2.22 -31.71 9.54
C LEU A 11 2.86 -30.36 9.19
N SER A 12 2.65 -29.91 7.95
CA SER A 12 2.92 -28.53 7.56
C SER A 12 1.93 -27.62 8.28
N SER A 13 2.35 -26.99 9.37
CA SER A 13 1.62 -25.87 9.96
C SER A 13 1.59 -24.73 8.94
N HIS A 14 0.46 -24.60 8.25
CA HIS A 14 0.17 -23.41 7.49
C HIS A 14 -0.03 -22.29 8.51
N VAL A 15 0.86 -21.30 8.50
CA VAL A 15 0.63 -20.04 9.20
C VAL A 15 -0.57 -19.41 8.51
N ILE A 16 -1.74 -19.50 9.15
CA ILE A 16 -2.94 -18.83 8.69
C ILE A 16 -2.67 -17.33 8.91
N SER A 17 -2.57 -16.60 7.80
CA SER A 17 -2.49 -15.13 7.80
C SER A 17 -3.62 -14.58 8.66
N GLN A 18 -3.33 -13.55 9.47
CA GLN A 18 -4.38 -12.83 10.19
C GLN A 18 -5.34 -12.26 9.14
N ASP A 19 -6.55 -12.80 9.09
CA ASP A 19 -7.62 -12.23 8.27
C ASP A 19 -8.07 -10.94 8.95
N LEU A 20 -7.50 -9.82 8.49
CA LEU A 20 -7.80 -8.48 8.96
C LEU A 20 -9.26 -8.06 8.70
N HIS A 21 -10.06 -8.89 8.00
CA HIS A 21 -11.42 -8.55 7.57
C HIS A 21 -12.53 -9.17 8.43
N ILE A 22 -12.23 -9.93 9.49
CA ILE A 22 -13.27 -10.67 10.22
C ILE A 22 -13.87 -9.87 11.38
N ARG A 23 -14.93 -9.11 11.09
CA ARG A 23 -16.00 -8.84 12.10
C ARG A 23 -17.31 -9.58 11.80
N GLY A 24 -17.32 -10.54 10.86
CA GLY A 24 -18.55 -11.26 10.47
C GLY A 24 -19.66 -10.35 9.93
N LYS A 25 -19.28 -9.19 9.39
CA LYS A 25 -20.18 -8.16 8.87
C LYS A 25 -19.79 -7.86 7.43
N ASP A 26 -20.78 -7.83 6.56
CA ASP A 26 -20.59 -7.56 5.14
C ASP A 26 -19.90 -6.21 4.90
N LEU A 27 -19.11 -6.19 3.82
CA LEU A 27 -18.49 -5.00 3.25
C LEU A 27 -19.38 -4.47 2.10
N PRO A 28 -19.43 -3.16 1.87
CA PRO A 28 -20.15 -2.61 0.73
C PRO A 28 -19.44 -2.96 -0.58
N CYS A 29 -20.21 -3.34 -1.60
CA CYS A 29 -19.70 -3.44 -2.96
C CYS A 29 -19.90 -2.13 -3.71
N VAL A 30 -18.79 -1.48 -4.05
CA VAL A 30 -18.74 -0.21 -4.78
C VAL A 30 -19.03 -0.41 -6.27
N ASN A 31 -18.70 -1.59 -6.82
CA ASN A 31 -18.90 -1.96 -8.23
C ASN A 31 -18.27 -0.96 -9.21
N LYS A 32 -17.02 -0.60 -8.95
CA LYS A 32 -16.26 0.37 -9.75
C LYS A 32 -15.03 -0.27 -10.36
N ARG A 33 -14.81 0.01 -11.64
CA ARG A 33 -13.57 -0.36 -12.36
C ARG A 33 -12.90 0.92 -12.84
N PHE A 34 -11.68 1.16 -12.36
CA PHE A 34 -10.88 2.33 -12.72
C PHE A 34 -9.91 2.00 -13.85
N ASN A 35 -9.71 2.98 -14.74
CA ASN A 35 -8.76 2.89 -15.84
C ASN A 35 -7.40 3.45 -15.40
N LEU A 36 -6.34 2.72 -15.72
CA LEU A 36 -4.96 3.06 -15.42
C LEU A 36 -4.18 3.25 -16.71
N ILE A 37 -3.27 4.22 -16.74
CA ILE A 37 -2.20 4.31 -17.74
C ILE A 37 -0.87 4.30 -17.00
N ALA A 38 0.06 3.45 -17.45
CA ALA A 38 1.41 3.42 -16.92
C ALA A 38 2.38 4.17 -17.84
N HIS A 39 3.07 5.16 -17.29
CA HIS A 39 4.11 5.93 -17.94
C HIS A 39 5.47 5.50 -17.41
N ILE A 40 6.30 4.88 -18.24
CA ILE A 40 7.64 4.43 -17.83
C ILE A 40 8.66 5.47 -18.29
N VAL A 41 9.27 6.19 -17.35
CA VAL A 41 10.38 7.07 -17.71
C VAL A 41 11.60 6.20 -18.00
N VAL A 42 12.31 6.43 -19.11
CA VAL A 42 13.51 5.64 -19.44
C VAL A 42 14.76 6.22 -18.80
N ASP A 43 15.78 5.40 -18.59
CA ASP A 43 17.10 5.87 -18.14
C ASP A 43 17.86 6.63 -19.26
N SER A 44 19.09 7.09 -18.95
CA SER A 44 19.95 7.79 -19.91
C SER A 44 20.37 6.96 -21.13
N LEU A 45 20.26 5.63 -21.03
CA LEU A 45 20.52 4.67 -22.10
C LEU A 45 19.23 4.23 -22.82
N ARG A 46 18.09 4.85 -22.49
CA ARG A 46 16.75 4.54 -23.02
C ARG A 46 16.17 3.20 -22.57
N ASN A 47 16.71 2.62 -21.49
CA ASN A 47 16.12 1.41 -20.91
C ASN A 47 14.94 1.76 -20.02
N PRO A 48 13.84 0.99 -20.07
CA PRO A 48 12.68 1.24 -19.21
C PRO A 48 12.94 0.92 -17.73
N GLY A 49 13.87 0.01 -17.42
CA GLY A 49 14.21 -0.37 -16.04
C GLY A 49 13.13 -1.16 -15.28
N ILE A 50 11.95 -1.36 -15.89
CA ILE A 50 10.86 -2.21 -15.39
C ILE A 50 10.16 -2.87 -16.59
N SER A 51 9.68 -4.10 -16.42
CA SER A 51 8.93 -4.80 -17.47
C SER A 51 7.42 -4.57 -17.32
N VAL A 52 6.70 -4.55 -18.45
CA VAL A 52 5.22 -4.52 -18.45
C VAL A 52 4.63 -5.69 -17.67
N GLY A 53 5.28 -6.86 -17.69
CA GLY A 53 4.86 -8.01 -16.90
C GLY A 53 4.93 -7.78 -15.39
N ALA A 54 5.93 -7.04 -14.90
CA ALA A 54 6.04 -6.68 -13.49
C ALA A 54 4.92 -5.70 -13.08
N ILE A 55 4.66 -4.69 -13.92
CA ILE A 55 3.55 -3.72 -13.73
C ILE A 55 2.20 -4.45 -13.69
N GLN A 56 1.94 -5.33 -14.66
CA GLN A 56 0.70 -6.09 -14.69
C GLN A 56 0.54 -7.01 -13.47
N SER A 57 1.64 -7.60 -13.00
CA SER A 57 1.64 -8.45 -11.82
C SER A 57 1.31 -7.69 -10.54
N SER A 58 1.84 -6.46 -10.37
CA SER A 58 1.49 -5.63 -9.21
C SER A 58 0.05 -5.12 -9.25
N ILE A 59 -0.47 -4.75 -10.42
CA ILE A 59 -1.90 -4.40 -10.60
C ILE A 59 -2.81 -5.60 -10.32
N ASN A 60 -2.41 -6.81 -10.72
CA ASN A 60 -3.15 -8.04 -10.40
C ASN A 60 -3.15 -8.32 -8.89
N ALA A 61 -2.05 -8.01 -8.18
CA ALA A 61 -2.01 -8.09 -6.73
C ALA A 61 -2.93 -7.06 -6.07
N MET A 62 -2.85 -5.80 -6.51
CA MET A 62 -3.74 -4.73 -6.05
C MET A 62 -5.22 -5.09 -6.25
N ASN A 63 -5.59 -5.63 -7.41
CA ASN A 63 -6.97 -6.08 -7.68
C ASN A 63 -7.48 -7.12 -6.66
N ARG A 64 -6.62 -8.02 -6.16
CA ARG A 64 -7.01 -8.98 -5.12
C ARG A 64 -7.31 -8.28 -3.79
N MET A 65 -6.54 -7.25 -3.46
CA MET A 65 -6.69 -6.49 -2.21
C MET A 65 -7.91 -5.56 -2.24
N PHE A 66 -8.35 -5.12 -3.42
CA PHE A 66 -9.53 -4.25 -3.57
C PHE A 66 -10.82 -5.01 -3.91
N ALA A 67 -10.72 -6.29 -4.25
CA ALA A 67 -11.86 -7.16 -4.55
C ALA A 67 -12.94 -7.23 -3.44
N PRO A 68 -12.60 -7.19 -2.13
CA PRO A 68 -13.62 -7.26 -1.06
C PRO A 68 -14.66 -6.13 -1.07
N ILE A 69 -14.33 -4.97 -1.68
CA ILE A 69 -15.28 -3.86 -1.88
C ILE A 69 -15.75 -3.74 -3.34
N CYS A 70 -15.60 -4.80 -4.14
CA CYS A 70 -15.95 -4.82 -5.56
C CYS A 70 -15.30 -3.66 -6.37
N VAL A 71 -14.06 -3.28 -6.01
CA VAL A 71 -13.25 -2.31 -6.75
C VAL A 71 -12.19 -3.05 -7.57
N SER A 72 -11.99 -2.61 -8.80
CA SER A 72 -10.98 -3.18 -9.70
C SER A 72 -10.30 -2.11 -10.55
N PHE A 73 -9.16 -2.48 -11.13
CA PHE A 73 -8.28 -1.63 -11.91
C PHE A 73 -7.89 -2.31 -13.21
N HIS A 74 -7.89 -1.54 -14.29
CA HIS A 74 -7.55 -2.01 -15.61
C HIS A 74 -6.45 -1.16 -16.23
N LEU A 75 -5.32 -1.80 -16.54
CA LEU A 75 -4.26 -1.18 -17.32
C LEU A 75 -4.71 -1.04 -18.78
N CYS A 76 -5.01 0.19 -19.19
CA CYS A 76 -5.48 0.50 -20.54
C CYS A 76 -4.33 0.64 -21.52
N ASP A 77 -3.24 1.26 -21.10
CA ASP A 77 -2.08 1.53 -21.94
C ASP A 77 -0.80 1.60 -21.11
N VAL A 78 0.32 1.37 -21.78
CA VAL A 78 1.66 1.55 -21.23
C VAL A 78 2.51 2.30 -22.25
N ASP A 79 2.97 3.49 -21.89
CA ASP A 79 3.87 4.27 -22.72
C ASP A 79 5.24 4.48 -22.06
N THR A 80 6.18 4.99 -22.85
CA THR A 80 7.49 5.41 -22.35
C THR A 80 7.67 6.91 -22.49
N ILE A 81 8.27 7.52 -21.47
CA ILE A 81 8.66 8.92 -21.47
C ILE A 81 10.13 9.00 -21.85
N PRO A 82 10.47 9.56 -23.02
CA PRO A 82 11.85 9.60 -23.49
C PRO A 82 12.70 10.63 -22.73
N ASN A 83 12.12 11.61 -22.04
CA ASN A 83 12.94 12.57 -21.31
C ASN A 83 13.48 11.94 -20.02
N TYR A 84 14.66 11.33 -20.09
CA TYR A 84 15.28 10.58 -18.99
C TYR A 84 15.62 11.46 -17.78
N THR A 85 15.62 12.79 -17.91
CA THR A 85 15.83 13.68 -16.77
C THR A 85 14.74 13.51 -15.71
N PHE A 86 13.54 13.05 -16.11
CA PHE A 86 12.46 12.73 -15.18
C PHE A 86 12.58 11.35 -14.54
N ASP A 87 13.62 10.57 -14.84
CA ASP A 87 13.80 9.26 -14.20
C ASP A 87 14.28 9.41 -12.75
N SER A 88 14.76 10.60 -12.38
CA SER A 88 15.04 11.02 -11.03
C SER A 88 14.27 12.30 -10.74
N ILE A 89 13.23 12.22 -9.91
CA ILE A 89 12.45 13.38 -9.49
C ILE A 89 13.04 13.87 -8.17
N GLU A 90 13.80 14.94 -8.20
CA GLU A 90 14.53 15.43 -7.02
C GLU A 90 13.77 16.50 -6.25
N ASN A 91 12.77 17.13 -6.88
CA ASN A 91 12.02 18.21 -6.26
C ASN A 91 10.55 18.28 -6.76
N PRO A 92 9.67 18.99 -6.05
CA PRO A 92 8.26 19.13 -6.43
C PRO A 92 8.02 19.87 -7.76
N ILE A 93 8.97 20.69 -8.23
CA ILE A 93 8.84 21.41 -9.50
C ILE A 93 8.94 20.43 -10.66
N GLU A 94 9.96 19.57 -10.66
CA GLU A 94 10.13 18.50 -11.65
C GLU A 94 8.93 17.54 -11.68
N LEU A 95 8.40 17.19 -10.51
CA LEU A 95 7.19 16.38 -10.38
C LEU A 95 6.00 17.05 -11.09
N SER A 96 5.79 18.34 -10.84
CA SER A 96 4.72 19.13 -11.46
C SER A 96 4.89 19.23 -12.98
N GLU A 97 6.12 19.41 -13.48
CA GLU A 97 6.43 19.44 -14.91
C GLU A 97 6.15 18.10 -15.60
N LEU A 98 6.58 16.99 -14.99
CA LEU A 98 6.30 15.63 -15.47
C LEU A 98 4.78 15.42 -15.61
N HIS A 99 4.04 15.71 -14.54
CA HIS A 99 2.58 15.56 -14.52
C HIS A 99 1.92 16.44 -15.59
N THR A 100 2.27 17.72 -15.65
CA THR A 100 1.67 18.66 -16.61
C THR A 100 1.86 18.20 -18.07
N LYS A 101 3.02 17.61 -18.38
CA LYS A 101 3.39 17.26 -19.75
C LYS A 101 2.82 15.92 -20.22
N TYR A 102 2.73 14.93 -19.34
CA TYR A 102 2.48 13.54 -19.75
C TYR A 102 1.19 12.93 -19.20
N GLN A 103 0.55 13.53 -18.20
CA GLN A 103 -0.69 13.00 -17.67
C GLN A 103 -1.78 12.91 -18.74
N LYS A 104 -2.64 11.92 -18.58
CA LYS A 104 -3.87 11.73 -19.33
C LYS A 104 -5.05 12.04 -18.43
N PHE A 105 -6.08 12.66 -19.01
CA PHE A 105 -7.30 12.99 -18.30
C PHE A 105 -8.23 11.79 -18.22
N ASN A 106 -9.11 11.78 -17.22
CA ASN A 106 -10.13 10.74 -16.98
C ASN A 106 -9.57 9.32 -16.77
N VAL A 107 -8.32 9.20 -16.33
CA VAL A 107 -7.68 7.94 -15.91
C VAL A 107 -6.77 8.21 -14.71
N PHE A 108 -6.39 7.16 -13.98
CA PHE A 108 -5.26 7.23 -13.06
C PHE A 108 -3.95 7.08 -13.83
N ASN A 109 -3.09 8.09 -13.76
CA ASN A 109 -1.74 8.02 -14.31
C ASN A 109 -0.78 7.46 -13.26
N ILE A 110 0.01 6.47 -13.66
CA ILE A 110 1.04 5.86 -12.83
C ILE A 110 2.40 6.08 -13.50
N PHE A 111 3.26 6.84 -12.86
CA PHE A 111 4.60 7.15 -13.37
C PHE A 111 5.65 6.27 -12.69
N TYR A 112 6.36 5.47 -13.49
CA TYR A 112 7.45 4.62 -13.03
C TYR A 112 8.80 5.31 -13.23
N VAL A 113 9.49 5.61 -12.13
CA VAL A 113 10.77 6.34 -12.08
C VAL A 113 11.80 5.60 -11.21
N ASN A 114 13.07 5.99 -11.29
CA ASN A 114 14.14 5.39 -10.48
C ASN A 114 14.32 6.09 -9.12
N TYR A 115 13.96 7.36 -9.00
CA TYR A 115 14.07 8.13 -7.75
C TYR A 115 12.92 9.12 -7.57
N ILE A 116 12.44 9.24 -6.33
CA ILE A 116 11.33 10.13 -5.94
C ILE A 116 11.74 10.87 -4.67
N LEU A 117 11.99 12.17 -4.77
CA LEU A 117 12.25 13.18 -3.73
C LEU A 117 13.33 12.84 -2.68
N GLU A 118 13.18 11.74 -1.97
CA GLU A 118 14.12 11.21 -1.00
C GLU A 118 14.09 9.66 -0.94
N LYS A 119 15.23 9.04 -0.65
CA LYS A 119 15.27 7.62 -0.27
C LYS A 119 14.86 7.48 1.20
N PRO A 120 14.12 6.42 1.58
CA PRO A 120 13.85 5.19 0.82
C PRO A 120 12.44 5.07 0.21
N ILE A 121 11.75 6.17 -0.13
CA ILE A 121 10.34 6.16 -0.56
C ILE A 121 10.08 5.35 -1.83
N CYS A 122 9.13 4.40 -1.76
CA CYS A 122 8.77 3.51 -2.87
C CYS A 122 7.68 4.06 -3.80
N GLY A 123 6.86 4.99 -3.31
CA GLY A 123 5.79 5.59 -4.09
C GLY A 123 5.33 6.91 -3.49
N LEU A 124 4.55 7.64 -4.27
CA LEU A 124 3.87 8.85 -3.84
C LEU A 124 2.50 8.93 -4.50
N SER A 125 1.46 8.92 -3.68
CA SER A 125 0.06 9.07 -4.08
C SER A 125 -0.35 10.53 -4.34
N GLY A 126 -1.49 10.72 -4.99
CA GLY A 126 -2.01 12.03 -5.43
C GLY A 126 -2.88 11.92 -6.67
N ILE A 127 -3.11 13.04 -7.37
CA ILE A 127 -3.83 13.04 -8.66
C ILE A 127 -3.16 12.08 -9.66
N ASN A 128 -1.83 12.03 -9.62
CA ASN A 128 -1.01 11.07 -10.32
C ASN A 128 -0.18 10.31 -9.29
N THR A 129 0.00 9.01 -9.52
CA THR A 129 0.76 8.14 -8.61
C THR A 129 2.16 7.91 -9.14
N MET A 130 3.18 8.17 -8.32
CA MET A 130 4.57 7.85 -8.62
C MET A 130 4.92 6.50 -7.99
N ILE A 131 5.64 5.64 -8.72
CA ILE A 131 6.12 4.35 -8.23
C ILE A 131 7.58 4.19 -8.62
N ARG A 132 8.41 3.77 -7.66
CA ARG A 132 9.81 3.45 -7.95
C ARG A 132 9.89 2.08 -8.63
N LYS A 133 10.68 2.01 -9.71
CA LYS A 133 10.77 0.84 -10.60
C LYS A 133 11.19 -0.45 -9.89
N ASP A 134 11.97 -0.35 -8.82
CA ASP A 134 12.48 -1.49 -8.03
C ASP A 134 11.49 -1.99 -6.96
N CYS A 135 10.39 -1.27 -6.69
CA CYS A 135 9.34 -1.70 -5.78
C CYS A 135 7.91 -1.47 -6.33
N PRO A 136 7.56 -2.12 -7.45
CA PRO A 136 6.25 -1.95 -8.08
C PRO A 136 5.07 -2.45 -7.23
N GLY A 137 5.33 -3.23 -6.18
CA GLY A 137 4.33 -3.70 -5.23
C GLY A 137 3.71 -2.59 -4.36
N SER A 138 4.41 -1.47 -4.18
CA SER A 138 3.93 -0.29 -3.44
C SER A 138 2.65 0.32 -4.02
N ILE A 139 2.29 -0.01 -5.26
CA ILE A 139 1.07 0.50 -5.90
C ILE A 139 -0.20 0.26 -5.06
N THR A 140 -0.30 -0.87 -4.35
CA THR A 140 -1.48 -1.15 -3.51
C THR A 140 -1.57 -0.18 -2.33
N HIS A 141 -0.43 0.17 -1.74
CA HIS A 141 -0.30 1.13 -0.67
C HIS A 141 -0.68 2.55 -1.14
N GLU A 142 -0.11 2.98 -2.28
CA GLU A 142 -0.40 4.29 -2.85
C GLU A 142 -1.86 4.45 -3.26
N PHE A 143 -2.49 3.38 -3.73
CA PHE A 143 -3.93 3.41 -4.02
C PHE A 143 -4.78 3.43 -2.74
N GLY A 144 -4.31 2.85 -1.63
CA GLY A 144 -4.92 3.06 -0.32
C GLY A 144 -4.97 4.54 0.04
N HIS A 145 -3.88 5.28 -0.16
CA HIS A 145 -3.86 6.73 0.01
C HIS A 145 -4.76 7.49 -0.98
N ASN A 146 -4.80 7.10 -2.26
CA ASN A 146 -5.71 7.71 -3.24
C ASN A 146 -7.19 7.60 -2.82
N PHE A 147 -7.53 6.60 -1.99
CA PHE A 147 -8.87 6.43 -1.42
C PHE A 147 -8.98 6.84 0.06
N GLY A 148 -8.07 7.70 0.52
CA GLY A 148 -8.19 8.43 1.77
C GLY A 148 -7.68 7.71 3.02
N LEU A 149 -6.91 6.63 2.87
CA LEU A 149 -6.20 6.02 4.00
C LEU A 149 -4.94 6.82 4.33
N ALA A 150 -4.62 6.95 5.62
CA ALA A 150 -3.32 7.40 6.08
C ALA A 150 -2.42 6.19 6.39
N HIS A 151 -1.13 6.41 6.62
CA HIS A 151 -0.30 5.35 7.20
C HIS A 151 -0.77 5.05 8.63
N THR A 152 -0.68 3.80 9.06
CA THR A 152 -1.10 3.35 10.40
C THR A 152 -0.37 4.07 11.54
N PHE A 153 0.89 4.46 11.33
CA PHE A 153 1.72 5.18 12.29
C PHE A 153 1.63 6.71 12.17
N SER A 154 0.73 7.22 11.33
CA SER A 154 0.63 8.64 10.99
C SER A 154 -0.78 9.18 11.23
N GLY A 155 -0.96 10.48 10.98
CA GLY A 155 -2.24 11.15 11.07
C GLY A 155 -2.25 12.18 12.19
N ASN A 156 -3.29 12.18 13.03
CA ASN A 156 -3.47 13.23 14.03
C ASN A 156 -2.91 12.82 15.40
N GLY A 157 -1.91 13.52 15.93
CA GLY A 157 -1.38 13.22 17.27
C GLY A 157 -0.95 11.75 17.47
N VAL A 158 -0.94 11.31 18.74
CA VAL A 158 -0.57 9.93 19.11
C VAL A 158 -1.83 9.18 19.57
N GLU A 159 -2.13 8.07 18.91
CA GLU A 159 -3.21 7.16 19.30
C GLU A 159 -2.80 6.30 20.50
N LEU A 160 -3.70 6.16 21.48
CA LEU A 160 -3.50 5.32 22.66
C LEU A 160 -3.75 3.85 22.34
N VAL A 161 -3.06 2.95 23.04
CA VAL A 161 -3.18 1.50 22.81
C VAL A 161 -4.59 0.97 23.07
N ASP A 162 -5.32 1.59 24.00
CA ASP A 162 -6.71 1.23 24.29
C ASP A 162 -7.73 1.73 23.24
N GLY A 163 -7.28 2.50 22.24
CA GLY A 163 -8.11 3.05 21.17
C GLY A 163 -9.09 4.14 21.63
N SER A 164 -8.98 4.63 22.87
CA SER A 164 -9.91 5.59 23.47
C SER A 164 -9.95 6.96 22.77
N ASN A 165 -8.96 7.26 21.94
CA ASN A 165 -8.88 8.47 21.12
C ASN A 165 -8.74 8.18 19.60
N SER A 166 -9.04 6.96 19.14
CA SER A 166 -8.93 6.55 17.73
C SER A 166 -9.83 7.33 16.77
N ASP A 167 -10.83 8.06 17.28
CA ASP A 167 -11.71 8.92 16.52
C ASP A 167 -11.11 10.31 16.22
N ILE A 168 -10.10 10.71 16.99
CA ILE A 168 -9.42 12.01 16.88
C ILE A 168 -7.91 11.90 16.72
N ALA A 169 -7.32 10.71 16.86
CA ALA A 169 -5.89 10.48 16.78
C ALA A 169 -5.49 9.29 15.89
N GLY A 170 -4.20 9.19 15.55
CA GLY A 170 -3.68 8.17 14.64
C GLY A 170 -4.23 8.34 13.22
N ASP A 171 -4.49 7.23 12.54
CA ASP A 171 -5.01 7.20 11.17
C ASP A 171 -6.52 7.45 11.06
N LEU A 172 -7.16 7.71 12.20
CA LEU A 172 -8.59 7.97 12.38
C LEU A 172 -9.46 6.78 11.96
N ILE A 173 -9.02 5.57 12.33
CA ILE A 173 -9.69 4.30 12.06
C ILE A 173 -9.60 3.47 13.34
N ALA A 174 -10.73 2.96 13.85
CA ALA A 174 -10.76 2.37 15.19
C ALA A 174 -10.39 0.88 15.23
N ASP A 175 -10.40 0.21 14.08
CA ASP A 175 -9.99 -1.20 13.96
C ASP A 175 -8.54 -1.38 13.46
N THR A 176 -7.80 -0.30 13.31
CA THR A 176 -6.34 -0.25 13.16
C THR A 176 -5.73 0.05 14.53
N PRO A 177 -5.07 -0.92 15.18
CA PRO A 177 -4.40 -0.67 16.45
C PRO A 177 -3.28 0.36 16.30
N SER A 178 -3.07 1.16 17.35
CA SER A 178 -2.03 2.19 17.36
C SER A 178 -0.65 1.64 17.00
N ASP A 179 0.01 2.33 16.07
CA ASP A 179 1.27 1.90 15.48
C ASP A 179 2.42 2.84 15.90
N PRO A 180 3.40 2.33 16.67
CA PRO A 180 4.48 3.15 17.22
C PRO A 180 5.65 3.36 16.26
N TYR A 181 5.52 2.96 14.99
CA TYR A 181 6.59 3.10 14.02
C TYR A 181 6.97 4.57 13.82
N VAL A 182 8.26 4.85 13.93
CA VAL A 182 8.83 6.16 13.62
C VAL A 182 9.47 6.08 12.24
N PRO A 183 9.05 6.90 11.26
CA PRO A 183 9.63 6.91 9.92
C PRO A 183 11.16 6.95 9.94
N PHE A 184 11.76 6.17 9.04
CA PHE A 184 13.21 6.02 8.85
C PHE A 184 13.96 5.27 9.97
N GLU A 185 13.29 4.86 11.06
CA GLU A 185 13.86 3.87 11.96
C GLU A 185 13.93 2.49 11.29
N LYS A 186 14.87 1.66 11.76
CA LYS A 186 15.09 0.33 11.18
C LYS A 186 13.92 -0.57 11.52
N ILE A 187 13.33 -1.18 10.50
CA ILE A 187 12.23 -2.15 10.68
C ILE A 187 12.62 -3.32 11.60
N SER A 188 13.90 -3.71 11.62
CA SER A 188 14.43 -4.75 12.54
C SER A 188 14.29 -4.41 14.03
N ASP A 189 14.08 -3.14 14.39
CA ASP A 189 13.90 -2.71 15.78
C ASP A 189 12.43 -2.92 16.23
N TYR A 190 11.54 -3.20 15.28
CA TYR A 190 10.11 -3.42 15.50
C TYR A 190 9.69 -4.85 15.18
N LEU A 191 10.35 -5.50 14.23
CA LEU A 191 9.95 -6.79 13.67
C LEU A 191 11.05 -7.85 13.70
N SER A 192 10.64 -9.07 13.98
CA SER A 192 11.37 -10.29 13.66
C SER A 192 10.51 -11.14 12.72
N GLY A 193 10.85 -11.18 11.43
CA GLY A 193 9.92 -11.68 10.42
C GLY A 193 8.67 -10.81 10.37
N CYS A 194 7.49 -11.39 10.60
CA CYS A 194 6.23 -10.66 10.71
C CYS A 194 5.69 -10.56 12.15
N GLU A 195 6.50 -10.94 13.14
CA GLU A 195 6.17 -10.81 14.55
C GLU A 195 6.66 -9.46 15.10
N PHE A 196 5.75 -8.70 15.71
CA PHE A 196 6.07 -7.44 16.36
C PHE A 196 6.81 -7.70 17.68
N ILE A 197 8.06 -7.24 17.78
CA ILE A 197 8.96 -7.50 18.93
C ILE A 197 9.27 -6.26 19.76
N SER A 198 8.83 -5.07 19.33
CA SER A 198 9.12 -3.84 20.05
C SER A 198 8.48 -3.82 21.43
N LEU A 199 9.24 -3.37 22.44
CA LEU A 199 8.74 -3.19 23.81
C LEU A 199 8.27 -1.75 24.09
N LYS A 200 8.05 -0.95 23.04
CA LYS A 200 7.52 0.42 23.16
C LYS A 200 6.15 0.38 23.84
N LYS A 201 5.88 1.42 24.65
CA LYS A 201 4.63 1.61 25.37
C LYS A 201 4.06 2.99 25.11
N ASP A 202 2.75 3.12 25.20
CA ASP A 202 2.10 4.42 25.20
C ASP A 202 2.29 5.15 26.55
N VAL A 203 1.68 6.34 26.65
CA VAL A 203 1.73 7.18 27.85
C VAL A 203 1.07 6.52 29.07
N ASN A 204 0.16 5.57 28.87
CA ASN A 204 -0.51 4.81 29.92
C ASN A 204 0.27 3.55 30.32
N GLY A 205 1.41 3.30 29.70
CA GLY A 205 2.27 2.15 29.99
C GLY A 205 1.80 0.84 29.36
N GLN A 206 0.88 0.89 28.39
CA GLN A 206 0.39 -0.25 27.63
C GLN A 206 1.32 -0.53 26.44
N PHE A 207 1.62 -1.80 26.19
CA PHE A 207 2.46 -2.18 25.05
C PHE A 207 1.70 -2.07 23.74
N TYR A 208 2.34 -1.50 22.73
CA TYR A 208 1.79 -1.47 21.38
C TYR A 208 1.72 -2.86 20.75
N GLN A 209 0.71 -3.09 19.92
CA GLN A 209 0.55 -4.32 19.14
C GLN A 209 -0.08 -3.99 17.78
N PRO A 210 0.65 -3.35 16.86
CA PRO A 210 0.12 -2.95 15.56
C PRO A 210 -0.17 -4.16 14.66
N HIS A 211 -1.02 -3.95 13.66
CA HIS A 211 -1.21 -4.91 12.57
C HIS A 211 -0.04 -4.84 11.59
N THR A 212 0.98 -5.68 11.79
CA THR A 212 2.18 -5.72 10.93
C THR A 212 1.90 -6.13 9.48
N GLY A 213 0.79 -6.84 9.26
CA GLY A 213 0.27 -7.17 7.93
C GLY A 213 -0.63 -6.10 7.31
N ASN A 214 -0.83 -4.94 7.93
CA ASN A 214 -1.63 -3.88 7.33
C ASN A 214 -0.89 -3.28 6.12
N ILE A 215 -1.55 -3.20 4.96
CA ILE A 215 -0.96 -2.61 3.75
C ILE A 215 -0.50 -1.17 3.98
N MET A 216 -1.18 -0.40 4.83
CA MET A 216 -0.85 1.00 5.12
C MET A 216 0.27 1.17 6.16
N SER A 217 0.89 0.07 6.62
CA SER A 217 2.08 0.11 7.46
C SER A 217 3.37 0.04 6.62
N TYR A 218 4.52 0.30 7.24
CA TYR A 218 5.84 0.16 6.59
C TYR A 218 6.57 -1.14 6.98
N TYR A 219 5.84 -2.09 7.56
CA TYR A 219 6.36 -3.35 8.07
C TYR A 219 6.70 -4.38 6.99
N GLY A 220 6.09 -4.27 5.80
CA GLY A 220 6.40 -5.10 4.63
C GLY A 220 5.89 -6.54 4.67
N CYS A 221 4.95 -6.85 5.56
CA CYS A 221 4.30 -8.17 5.64
C CYS A 221 3.00 -8.25 4.83
N ASP A 222 2.38 -7.10 4.51
CA ASP A 222 1.32 -6.86 3.53
C ASP A 222 0.30 -8.01 3.34
N CYS A 223 -0.63 -8.14 4.27
CA CYS A 223 -1.70 -9.15 4.28
C CYS A 223 -3.07 -8.60 3.85
N GLY A 224 -3.36 -7.32 4.11
CA GLY A 224 -4.72 -6.79 3.95
C GLY A 224 -4.91 -5.37 4.46
N PHE A 225 -6.09 -4.83 4.16
CA PHE A 225 -6.65 -3.67 4.86
C PHE A 225 -7.47 -4.14 6.07
N THR A 226 -7.89 -3.26 6.96
CA THR A 226 -8.91 -3.59 7.96
C THR A 226 -10.31 -3.38 7.40
N ARG A 227 -11.34 -3.75 8.17
CA ARG A 227 -12.73 -3.56 7.74
C ARG A 227 -13.07 -2.07 7.66
N GLU A 228 -12.68 -1.26 8.63
CA GLU A 228 -12.97 0.18 8.61
C GLU A 228 -12.13 0.94 7.58
N GLN A 229 -10.91 0.48 7.26
CA GLN A 229 -10.17 0.95 6.08
C GLN A 229 -10.97 0.73 4.78
N TYR A 230 -11.54 -0.46 4.56
CA TYR A 230 -12.42 -0.68 3.41
C TYR A 230 -13.66 0.21 3.40
N LEU A 231 -14.30 0.41 4.56
CA LEU A 231 -15.46 1.30 4.64
C LEU A 231 -15.10 2.75 4.31
N LYS A 232 -13.95 3.23 4.80
CA LYS A 232 -13.43 4.56 4.50
C LYS A 232 -13.18 4.72 3.01
N MET A 233 -12.47 3.78 2.38
CA MET A 233 -12.23 3.80 0.94
C MET A 233 -13.53 3.75 0.13
N ALA A 234 -14.47 2.87 0.49
CA ALA A 234 -15.77 2.79 -0.18
C ALA A 234 -16.55 4.11 -0.08
N ASN A 235 -16.56 4.75 1.09
CA ASN A 235 -17.20 6.05 1.28
C ASN A 235 -16.51 7.16 0.48
N VAL A 236 -15.17 7.17 0.41
CA VAL A 236 -14.42 8.14 -0.41
C VAL A 236 -14.73 7.96 -1.89
N ILE A 237 -14.79 6.72 -2.38
CA ILE A 237 -15.12 6.46 -3.79
C ILE A 237 -16.56 6.88 -4.09
N LEU A 238 -17.54 6.49 -3.26
CA LEU A 238 -18.95 6.79 -3.47
C LEU A 238 -19.29 8.27 -3.26
N GLY A 239 -18.61 8.98 -2.36
CA GLY A 239 -18.86 10.38 -2.04
C GLY A 239 -17.99 11.39 -2.79
N GLY A 240 -16.91 10.95 -3.45
CA GLY A 240 -15.89 11.83 -4.02
C GLY A 240 -16.07 12.19 -5.50
N TYR A 241 -15.27 13.17 -5.94
CA TYR A 241 -15.07 13.53 -7.35
C TYR A 241 -14.52 12.37 -8.21
N LEU A 242 -14.01 11.32 -7.58
CA LEU A 242 -13.55 10.08 -8.23
C LEU A 242 -14.69 9.33 -8.95
N ASN A 243 -15.96 9.63 -8.64
CA ASN A 243 -17.10 9.14 -9.41
C ASN A 243 -17.09 9.62 -10.89
N LEU A 244 -16.35 10.69 -11.20
CA LEU A 244 -16.23 11.27 -12.54
C LEU A 244 -15.20 10.56 -13.44
N TRP A 245 -14.45 9.60 -12.89
CA TRP A 245 -13.35 8.89 -13.57
C TRP A 245 -13.71 7.41 -13.76
#